data_AF-A0A6J0J958-F1
#
_entry.id   AF-A0A6J0J958-F1
#
_cell.length_a   1.000
_cell.length_b   1.000
_cell.length_c   1.000
_cell.angle_alpha   90.00
_cell.angle_beta   90.00
_cell.angle_gamma   90.00
#
_symmetry.space_group_name_H-M   'P 1'
#
loop_
_entity.id
_entity.type
_entity.pdbx_description
1 polymer ?
#
loop_
_entity_poly.entity_id
_entity_poly.type
_entity_poly.pdbx_seq_one_letter_code
_entity_poly.pdbx_strand_id
1 'polypeptide(L)'
;MALGYVDGIPISRYDSERGRTEPLTPWMAAGAEPGYWDGQTQIAEGNRFIAATDLETVGGRYNWSGGLHTWQRVAGCDLLSDGSVRGSYRYGIDGRDFISFEPGSGSFVAADGAAQITKRKWEHDGIEVERWTNYLGNICPEWLQKYVGYGREALERKGEGDRIPMGMWDLGGWDLGGWN
;
A
#
# COMPACT_ATOMS: atom_id res chain seq x y z
N MET A 1 2.56 -11.90 1.46
CA MET A 1 1.85 -11.44 2.67
C MET A 1 1.45 -9.98 2.47
N ALA A 2 0.28 -9.58 2.93
CA ALA A 2 -0.14 -8.18 3.03
C ALA A 2 -0.81 -7.94 4.38
N LEU A 3 -0.71 -6.71 4.89
CA LEU A 3 -1.23 -6.26 6.17
C LEU A 3 -1.87 -4.89 5.97
N GLY A 4 -3.03 -4.68 6.58
CA GLY A 4 -3.69 -3.38 6.64
C GLY A 4 -3.61 -2.82 8.05
N TYR A 5 -3.37 -1.53 8.18
CA TYR A 5 -3.36 -0.83 9.47
C TYR A 5 -4.24 0.41 9.46
N VAL A 6 -4.85 0.73 10.61
CA VAL A 6 -5.49 2.02 10.90
C VAL A 6 -5.02 2.44 12.30
N ASP A 7 -4.41 3.61 12.45
CA ASP A 7 -3.89 4.11 13.75
C ASP A 7 -2.93 3.12 14.45
N GLY A 8 -2.10 2.44 13.65
CA GLY A 8 -1.17 1.41 14.11
C GLY A 8 -1.83 0.12 14.56
N ILE A 9 -3.15 -0.01 14.45
CA ILE A 9 -3.89 -1.23 14.75
C ILE A 9 -3.93 -2.07 13.49
N PRO A 10 -3.47 -3.34 13.52
CA PRO A 10 -3.59 -4.23 12.37
C PRO A 10 -5.06 -4.62 12.19
N ILE A 11 -5.62 -4.34 11.01
CA ILE A 11 -7.05 -4.49 10.70
C ILE A 11 -7.34 -5.65 9.76
N SER A 12 -6.37 -6.02 8.92
CA SER A 12 -6.49 -7.10 7.95
C SER A 12 -5.15 -7.78 7.71
N ARG A 13 -5.20 -9.06 7.31
CA ARG A 13 -4.04 -9.82 6.85
C ARG A 13 -4.41 -10.70 5.68
N TYR A 14 -3.52 -10.76 4.70
CA TYR A 14 -3.50 -11.79 3.66
C TYR A 14 -2.20 -12.59 3.72
N ASP A 15 -2.32 -13.92 3.61
CA ASP A 15 -1.20 -14.84 3.48
C ASP A 15 -1.43 -15.81 2.31
N SER A 16 -0.38 -16.06 1.53
CA SER A 16 -0.43 -16.91 0.33
C SER A 16 -0.69 -18.39 0.62
N GLU A 17 -0.40 -18.87 1.85
CA GLU A 17 -0.73 -20.22 2.29
C GLU A 17 -2.24 -20.40 2.46
N ARG A 18 -2.94 -19.34 2.88
CA ARG A 18 -4.40 -19.35 3.08
C ARG A 18 -5.17 -18.87 1.86
N GLY A 19 -4.55 -18.02 1.03
CA GLY A 19 -5.15 -17.48 -0.18
C GLY A 19 -6.39 -16.62 0.07
N ARG A 20 -6.50 -16.00 1.26
CA ARG A 20 -7.63 -15.15 1.63
C ARG A 20 -7.23 -14.02 2.57
N THR A 21 -7.92 -12.88 2.42
CA THR A 21 -7.79 -11.74 3.33
C THR A 21 -8.74 -11.93 4.51
N GLU A 22 -8.20 -11.83 5.73
CA GLU A 22 -8.91 -12.05 6.98
C GLU A 22 -8.93 -10.76 7.82
N PRO A 23 -10.05 -10.43 8.50
CA PRO A 23 -10.07 -9.38 9.52
C PRO A 23 -9.19 -9.77 10.71
N LEU A 24 -8.51 -8.78 11.29
CA LEU A 24 -7.74 -8.94 12.52
C LEU A 24 -8.40 -8.31 13.75
N THR A 25 -9.50 -7.57 13.55
CA THR A 25 -10.27 -6.97 14.64
C THR A 25 -11.75 -7.32 14.54
N PRO A 26 -12.48 -7.44 15.67
CA PRO A 26 -13.91 -7.73 15.66
C PRO A 26 -14.74 -6.66 14.93
N TRP A 27 -14.36 -5.38 15.05
CA TRP A 27 -15.07 -4.27 14.42
C TRP A 27 -14.88 -4.24 12.91
N MET A 28 -13.72 -4.66 12.38
CA MET A 28 -13.57 -4.86 10.93
C MET A 28 -14.40 -6.03 10.44
N ALA A 29 -14.39 -7.14 11.19
CA ALA A 29 -15.17 -8.32 10.82
C ALA A 29 -16.69 -8.02 10.76
N ALA A 30 -17.18 -7.18 11.68
CA ALA A 30 -18.60 -6.81 11.77
C ALA A 30 -19.00 -5.64 10.87
N GLY A 31 -18.10 -4.67 10.63
CA GLY A 31 -18.42 -3.43 9.93
C GLY A 31 -18.31 -3.50 8.41
N ALA A 32 -17.44 -4.37 7.88
CA ALA A 32 -17.21 -4.49 6.44
C ALA A 32 -18.46 -4.94 5.67
N GLU A 33 -18.76 -4.30 4.53
CA GLU A 33 -19.91 -4.67 3.69
C GLU A 33 -19.79 -6.07 3.08
N PRO A 34 -20.92 -6.69 2.67
CA PRO A 34 -20.90 -7.91 1.89
C PRO A 34 -20.02 -7.79 0.63
N GLY A 35 -19.19 -8.81 0.38
CA GLY A 35 -18.27 -8.85 -0.76
C GLY A 35 -16.95 -8.09 -0.57
N TYR A 36 -16.81 -7.28 0.50
CA TYR A 36 -15.55 -6.56 0.78
C TYR A 36 -14.36 -7.52 0.87
N TRP A 37 -14.46 -8.58 1.69
CA TRP A 37 -13.35 -9.52 1.90
C TRP A 37 -12.99 -10.33 0.66
N ASP A 38 -13.97 -10.66 -0.18
CA ASP A 38 -13.73 -11.33 -1.46
C ASP A 38 -12.99 -10.41 -2.42
N GLY A 39 -13.41 -9.14 -2.51
CA GLY A 39 -12.70 -8.12 -3.30
C GLY A 39 -11.26 -7.91 -2.81
N GLN A 40 -11.07 -7.76 -1.50
CA GLN A 40 -9.73 -7.62 -0.90
C GLN A 40 -8.86 -8.86 -1.15
N THR A 41 -9.46 -10.05 -1.18
CA THR A 41 -8.74 -11.29 -1.51
C THR A 41 -8.29 -11.30 -2.97
N GLN A 42 -9.17 -10.94 -3.90
CA GLN A 42 -8.83 -10.87 -5.33
C GLN A 42 -7.70 -9.86 -5.59
N ILE A 43 -7.75 -8.69 -4.95
CA ILE A 43 -6.72 -7.67 -5.06
C ILE A 43 -5.38 -8.20 -4.49
N ALA A 44 -5.40 -8.85 -3.33
CA ALA A 44 -4.19 -9.39 -2.71
C ALA A 44 -3.55 -10.51 -3.55
N GLU A 45 -4.35 -11.39 -4.16
CA GLU A 45 -3.86 -12.40 -5.12
C GLU A 45 -3.27 -11.73 -6.37
N GLY A 46 -3.94 -10.73 -6.94
CA GLY A 46 -3.39 -9.97 -8.09
C GLY A 46 -2.04 -9.33 -7.77
N ASN A 47 -1.93 -8.68 -6.62
CA ASN A 47 -0.68 -8.07 -6.15
C ASN A 47 0.43 -9.11 -5.90
N ARG A 48 0.08 -10.32 -5.47
CA ARG A 48 1.06 -11.41 -5.31
C ARG A 48 1.70 -11.79 -6.65
N PHE A 49 0.90 -11.92 -7.71
CA PHE A 49 1.42 -12.23 -9.05
C PHE A 49 2.30 -11.09 -9.59
N ILE A 50 1.86 -9.84 -9.41
CA ILE A 50 2.62 -8.66 -9.84
C ILE A 50 3.96 -8.58 -9.09
N ALA A 51 3.95 -8.72 -7.76
CA ALA A 51 5.19 -8.72 -6.98
C ALA A 51 6.18 -9.82 -7.40
N ALA A 52 5.68 -10.98 -7.82
CA ALA A 52 6.54 -12.05 -8.34
C ALA A 52 7.19 -11.67 -9.68
N THR A 53 6.42 -11.11 -10.62
CA THR A 53 6.94 -10.59 -11.90
C THR A 53 7.93 -9.44 -11.68
N ASP A 54 7.64 -8.53 -10.76
CA ASP A 54 8.49 -7.38 -10.49
C ASP A 54 9.84 -7.78 -9.89
N LEU A 55 9.85 -8.80 -9.04
CA LEU A 55 11.09 -9.39 -8.52
C LEU A 55 11.97 -9.96 -9.63
N GLU A 56 11.40 -10.62 -10.65
CA GLU A 56 12.14 -11.11 -11.81
C GLU A 56 12.74 -9.94 -12.62
N THR A 57 11.93 -8.93 -12.90
CA THR A 57 12.36 -7.73 -13.64
C THR A 57 13.49 -7.00 -12.92
N VAL A 58 13.37 -6.81 -11.61
CA VAL A 58 14.41 -6.14 -10.83
C VAL A 58 15.64 -7.01 -10.65
N GLY A 59 15.47 -8.33 -10.51
CA GLY A 59 16.59 -9.27 -10.51
C GLY A 59 17.44 -9.19 -11.77
N GLY A 60 16.81 -9.03 -12.94
CA GLY A 60 17.51 -8.77 -14.19
C GLY A 60 18.31 -7.46 -14.17
N ARG A 61 17.76 -6.39 -13.58
CA ARG A 61 18.43 -5.08 -13.51
C ARG A 61 19.63 -5.05 -12.56
N TYR A 62 19.57 -5.84 -11.49
CA TYR A 62 20.71 -6.02 -10.58
C TYR A 62 21.65 -7.17 -10.99
N ASN A 63 21.34 -7.89 -12.07
CA ASN A 63 22.06 -9.09 -12.50
C ASN A 63 22.19 -10.15 -11.38
N TRP A 64 21.10 -10.39 -10.64
CA TRP A 64 21.08 -11.44 -9.63
C TRP A 64 21.30 -12.81 -10.27
N SER A 65 22.19 -13.61 -9.69
CA SER A 65 22.51 -14.97 -10.14
C SER A 65 21.67 -16.04 -9.42
N GLY A 66 20.59 -15.63 -8.75
CA GLY A 66 19.76 -16.44 -7.86
C GLY A 66 19.90 -16.00 -6.39
N GLY A 67 19.11 -16.61 -5.51
CA GLY A 67 19.03 -16.24 -4.09
C GLY A 67 17.61 -15.89 -3.69
N LEU A 68 17.41 -15.74 -2.37
CA LEU A 68 16.14 -15.24 -1.83
C LEU A 68 16.22 -13.72 -1.73
N HIS A 69 15.32 -13.05 -2.42
CA HIS A 69 15.16 -11.61 -2.38
C HIS A 69 13.76 -11.25 -1.91
N THR A 70 13.62 -10.07 -1.29
CA THR A 70 12.33 -9.59 -0.80
C THR A 70 11.84 -8.40 -1.60
N TRP A 71 10.53 -8.35 -1.77
CA TRP A 71 9.80 -7.23 -2.35
C TRP A 71 8.80 -6.70 -1.33
N GLN A 72 8.87 -5.40 -1.06
CA GLN A 72 8.05 -4.76 -0.04
C GLN A 72 7.45 -3.49 -0.60
N ARG A 73 6.12 -3.40 -0.59
CA ARG A 73 5.40 -2.16 -0.86
C ARG A 73 4.95 -1.56 0.45
N VAL A 74 4.95 -0.25 0.58
CA VAL A 74 4.21 0.47 1.62
C VAL A 74 3.45 1.61 0.94
N ALA A 75 2.11 1.54 0.95
CA ALA A 75 1.23 2.59 0.46
C ALA A 75 0.28 3.02 1.57
N GLY A 76 -0.12 4.29 1.60
CA GLY A 76 -0.93 4.77 2.70
C GLY A 76 -1.19 6.27 2.69
N CYS A 77 -2.05 6.72 3.59
CA CYS A 77 -2.31 8.13 3.79
C CYS A 77 -2.64 8.43 5.25
N ASP A 78 -2.30 9.66 5.66
CA ASP A 78 -2.72 10.24 6.93
C ASP A 78 -3.77 11.34 6.70
N LEU A 79 -4.85 11.34 7.49
CA LEU A 79 -5.76 12.48 7.62
C LEU A 79 -5.32 13.38 8.77
N LEU A 80 -4.89 14.60 8.45
CA LEU A 80 -4.37 15.56 9.44
C LEU A 80 -5.50 16.44 9.99
N SER A 81 -5.26 17.04 11.17
CA SER A 81 -6.26 17.86 11.88
C SER A 81 -6.67 19.12 11.15
N ASP A 82 -5.83 19.62 10.24
CA ASP A 82 -6.13 20.76 9.37
C ASP A 82 -6.92 20.36 8.12
N GLY A 83 -7.32 19.09 8.01
CA GLY A 83 -8.03 18.52 6.87
C GLY A 83 -7.13 18.15 5.69
N SER A 84 -5.82 18.37 5.79
CA SER A 84 -4.89 17.95 4.74
C SER A 84 -4.64 16.44 4.75
N VAL A 85 -4.30 15.90 3.58
CA VAL A 85 -3.97 14.49 3.40
C VAL A 85 -2.48 14.35 3.14
N ARG A 86 -1.79 13.49 3.90
CA ARG A 86 -0.40 13.13 3.62
C ARG A 86 -0.35 11.72 3.05
N GLY A 87 -0.10 11.59 1.76
CA GLY A 87 0.13 10.31 1.12
C GLY A 87 1.56 9.81 1.28
N SER A 88 1.74 8.50 1.38
CA SER A 88 3.04 7.83 1.32
C SER A 88 2.95 6.64 0.38
N TYR A 89 3.92 6.51 -0.52
CA TYR A 89 4.10 5.32 -1.33
C TYR A 89 5.58 5.04 -1.56
N ARG A 90 5.99 3.80 -1.32
CA ARG A 90 7.35 3.31 -1.59
C ARG A 90 7.39 1.83 -1.84
N TYR A 91 8.38 1.45 -2.65
CA TYR A 91 8.85 0.08 -2.78
C TYR A 91 10.25 -0.04 -2.19
N GLY A 92 10.50 -1.19 -1.57
CA GLY A 92 11.79 -1.60 -1.05
C GLY A 92 12.12 -3.03 -1.44
N ILE A 93 13.43 -3.28 -1.56
CA ILE A 93 14.01 -4.55 -1.97
C ILE A 93 15.09 -4.93 -0.97
N ASP A 94 15.04 -6.15 -0.46
CA ASP A 94 15.97 -6.65 0.57
C ASP A 94 16.08 -5.70 1.78
N GLY A 95 14.95 -5.08 2.15
CA GLY A 95 14.86 -4.11 3.25
C GLY A 95 15.46 -2.73 2.97
N ARG A 96 15.86 -2.43 1.73
CA ARG A 96 16.37 -1.12 1.30
C ARG A 96 15.36 -0.40 0.41
N ASP A 97 15.33 0.93 0.48
CA ASP A 97 14.50 1.73 -0.42
C ASP A 97 14.91 1.51 -1.88
N PHE A 98 13.91 1.42 -2.76
CA PHE A 98 14.11 1.26 -4.20
C PHE A 98 13.52 2.45 -4.97
N ILE A 99 12.22 2.72 -4.79
CA ILE A 99 11.55 3.87 -5.40
C ILE A 99 10.43 4.36 -4.49
N SER A 100 10.25 5.68 -4.38
CA SER A 100 9.12 6.31 -3.68
C SER A 100 8.41 7.32 -4.56
N PHE A 101 7.17 7.66 -4.22
CA PHE A 101 6.40 8.69 -4.92
C PHE A 101 6.25 9.92 -4.03
N GLU A 102 6.48 11.09 -4.60
CA GLU A 102 6.34 12.40 -3.96
C GLU A 102 5.05 13.06 -4.47
N PRO A 103 3.94 13.02 -3.70
CA PRO A 103 2.65 13.52 -4.17
C PRO A 103 2.66 15.03 -4.48
N GLY A 104 3.48 15.79 -3.74
CA GLY A 104 3.57 17.25 -3.91
C GLY A 104 4.15 17.68 -5.25
N SER A 105 5.08 16.90 -5.81
CA SER A 105 5.67 17.16 -7.13
C SER A 105 5.10 16.27 -8.23
N GLY A 106 4.31 15.26 -7.89
CA GLY A 106 3.80 14.28 -8.85
C GLY A 106 4.93 13.48 -9.53
N SER A 107 5.98 13.16 -8.78
CA SER A 107 7.18 12.53 -9.35
C SER A 107 7.72 11.42 -8.45
N PHE A 108 8.55 10.55 -9.02
CA PHE A 108 9.18 9.46 -8.28
C PHE A 108 10.58 9.82 -7.84
N VAL A 109 11.02 9.28 -6.71
CA VAL A 109 12.40 9.34 -6.24
C VAL A 109 12.99 7.95 -6.32
N ALA A 110 14.01 7.78 -7.16
CA ALA A 110 14.71 6.51 -7.34
C ALA A 110 15.93 6.45 -6.42
N ALA A 111 16.10 5.33 -5.71
CA ALA A 111 17.17 5.15 -4.74
C ALA A 111 18.54 4.89 -5.38
N ASP A 112 18.58 4.25 -6.55
CA ASP A 112 19.81 3.92 -7.27
C ASP A 112 19.63 3.85 -8.79
N GLY A 113 20.71 3.47 -9.51
CA GLY A 113 20.71 3.38 -10.96
C GLY A 113 19.73 2.36 -11.55
N ALA A 114 19.43 1.26 -10.84
CA ALA A 114 18.44 0.28 -11.30
C ALA A 114 17.02 0.85 -11.16
N ALA A 115 16.75 1.58 -10.08
CA ALA A 115 15.48 2.28 -9.88
C ALA A 115 15.25 3.42 -10.89
N GLN A 116 16.32 4.08 -11.35
CA GLN A 116 16.23 5.14 -12.38
C GLN A 116 15.66 4.64 -13.71
N ILE A 117 15.76 3.34 -13.99
CA ILE A 117 15.13 2.74 -15.17
C ILE A 117 13.60 2.75 -15.01
N THR A 118 13.08 2.32 -13.85
CA THR A 118 11.63 2.40 -13.56
C THR A 118 11.15 3.83 -13.58
N LYS A 119 11.81 4.72 -12.84
CA LYS A 119 11.40 6.12 -12.71
C LYS A 119 11.19 6.77 -14.08
N ARG A 120 12.17 6.65 -14.97
CA ARG A 120 12.08 7.22 -16.32
C ARG A 120 10.90 6.67 -17.11
N LYS A 121 10.63 5.37 -17.00
CA LYS A 121 9.49 4.76 -17.68
C LYS A 121 8.16 5.26 -17.11
N TRP A 122 7.97 5.15 -15.80
CA TRP A 122 6.71 5.55 -15.15
C TRP A 122 6.40 7.04 -15.33
N GLU A 123 7.42 7.90 -15.31
CA GLU A 123 7.25 9.34 -15.57
C GLU A 123 7.05 9.65 -17.06
N HIS A 124 7.60 8.84 -17.97
CA HIS A 124 7.35 8.99 -19.40
C HIS A 124 5.93 8.57 -19.79
N ASP A 125 5.47 7.43 -19.28
CA ASP A 125 4.15 6.89 -19.57
C ASP A 125 3.05 7.68 -18.85
N GLY A 126 3.36 8.29 -17.70
CA GLY A 126 2.46 9.14 -16.91
C GLY A 126 1.36 8.37 -16.14
N ILE A 127 1.05 7.14 -16.54
CA ILE A 127 -0.03 6.32 -15.97
C ILE A 127 0.16 6.11 -14.45
N GLU A 128 1.37 5.75 -14.02
CA GLU A 128 1.64 5.52 -12.60
C GLU A 128 1.61 6.84 -11.80
N VAL A 129 2.02 7.96 -12.38
CA VAL A 129 1.92 9.27 -11.73
C VAL A 129 0.45 9.63 -11.46
N GLU A 130 -0.41 9.51 -12.47
CA GLU A 130 -1.85 9.79 -12.33
C GLU A 130 -2.50 8.87 -11.30
N ARG A 131 -2.17 7.58 -11.37
CA ARG A 131 -2.70 6.57 -10.46
C ARG A 131 -2.33 6.83 -9.01
N TRP A 132 -1.05 7.06 -8.69
CA TRP A 132 -0.64 7.31 -7.31
C TRP A 132 -1.10 8.66 -6.80
N THR A 133 -1.18 9.67 -7.66
CA THR A 133 -1.81 10.95 -7.33
C THR A 133 -3.27 10.76 -6.92
N ASN A 134 -4.04 10.02 -7.72
CA ASN A 134 -5.46 9.77 -7.42
C ASN A 134 -5.65 8.88 -6.19
N TYR A 135 -4.85 7.82 -6.06
CA TYR A 135 -4.97 6.90 -4.93
C TYR A 135 -4.68 7.61 -3.61
N LEU A 136 -3.56 8.34 -3.53
CA LEU A 136 -3.14 9.00 -2.29
C LEU A 136 -3.97 10.24 -1.97
N GLY A 137 -4.46 10.95 -2.99
CA GLY A 137 -5.28 12.16 -2.81
C GLY A 137 -6.75 11.89 -2.53
N ASN A 138 -7.33 10.82 -3.10
CA ASN A 138 -8.78 10.60 -3.08
C ASN A 138 -9.16 9.23 -2.51
N ILE A 139 -8.65 8.14 -3.09
CA ILE A 139 -9.11 6.78 -2.75
C ILE A 139 -8.73 6.40 -1.32
N CYS A 140 -7.47 6.65 -0.94
CA CYS A 140 -6.97 6.32 0.38
C CYS A 140 -7.75 7.06 1.50
N PRO A 141 -7.93 8.40 1.46
CA PRO A 141 -8.68 9.08 2.50
C PRO A 141 -10.16 8.65 2.56
N GLU A 142 -10.80 8.33 1.44
CA GLU A 142 -12.16 7.77 1.42
C GLU A 142 -12.24 6.42 2.16
N TRP A 143 -11.32 5.50 1.88
CA TRP A 143 -11.27 4.20 2.58
C TRP A 143 -10.92 4.33 4.05
N LEU A 144 -10.00 5.24 4.40
CA LEU A 144 -9.65 5.51 5.79
C LEU A 144 -10.88 6.00 6.58
N GLN A 145 -11.66 6.93 6.03
CA GLN A 145 -12.91 7.38 6.66
C GLN A 145 -13.91 6.23 6.84
N LYS A 146 -13.98 5.31 5.87
CA LYS A 146 -14.84 4.12 5.93
C LYS A 146 -14.41 3.17 7.05
N TYR A 147 -13.12 2.86 7.16
CA TYR A 147 -12.59 2.00 8.22
C TYR A 147 -12.75 2.62 9.61
N VAL A 148 -12.57 3.94 9.74
CA VAL A 148 -12.90 4.67 10.96
C VAL A 148 -14.39 4.55 11.27
N GLY A 149 -15.25 4.59 10.25
CA GLY A 149 -16.69 4.35 10.38
C GLY A 149 -17.03 2.97 10.95
N TYR A 150 -16.39 1.91 10.47
CA TYR A 150 -16.59 0.55 11.00
C TYR A 150 -16.15 0.41 12.47
N GLY A 151 -15.07 1.12 12.84
CA GLY A 151 -14.38 0.96 14.12
C GLY A 151 -14.65 2.05 15.15
N ARG A 152 -15.55 3.01 14.88
CA ARG A 152 -15.67 4.29 15.63
C ARG A 152 -15.58 4.11 17.15
N GLU A 153 -16.47 3.29 17.73
CA GLU A 153 -16.52 3.06 19.17
C GLU A 153 -15.26 2.37 19.73
N ALA A 154 -14.60 1.53 18.93
CA ALA A 154 -13.36 0.87 19.31
C ALA A 154 -12.16 1.81 19.23
N LEU A 155 -12.13 2.70 18.24
CA LEU A 155 -11.05 3.65 18.00
C LEU A 155 -11.13 4.84 18.97
N GLU A 156 -12.32 5.39 19.23
CA GLU A 156 -12.52 6.52 20.14
C GLU A 156 -12.16 6.18 21.59
N ARG A 157 -12.39 4.94 22.04
CA ARG A 157 -11.97 4.47 23.39
C ARG A 157 -10.46 4.49 23.62
N LYS A 158 -9.65 4.54 22.57
CA LYS A 158 -8.19 4.69 22.66
C LYS A 158 -7.78 6.18 22.82
N GLY A 159 -8.69 7.11 22.57
CA GLY A 159 -8.39 8.50 22.20
C GLY A 159 -8.50 9.56 23.28
N GLU A 160 -7.91 9.37 24.46
CA GLU A 160 -7.71 10.49 25.41
C GLU A 160 -6.24 10.81 25.72
N GLY A 161 -5.28 10.02 25.20
CA GLY A 161 -3.83 10.23 25.44
C GLY A 161 -2.97 10.42 24.19
N ASP A 162 -3.29 9.74 23.07
CA ASP A 162 -2.39 9.65 21.92
C ASP A 162 -3.13 9.96 20.61
N ARG A 163 -3.34 11.25 20.30
CA ARG A 163 -3.76 11.68 18.96
C ARG A 163 -2.56 11.64 18.01
N ILE A 164 -2.19 10.44 17.59
CA ILE A 164 -1.27 10.21 16.47
C ILE A 164 -2.06 10.43 15.17
N PRO A 165 -1.47 10.97 14.09
CA PRO A 165 -2.14 11.12 12.80
C PRO A 165 -2.85 9.83 12.36
N MET A 166 -4.08 9.97 11.87
CA MET A 166 -4.87 8.83 11.38
C MET A 166 -4.26 8.28 10.10
N GLY A 167 -3.46 7.23 10.23
CA GLY A 167 -2.74 6.63 9.11
C GLY A 167 -3.31 5.29 8.68
N MET A 168 -3.53 5.12 7.38
CA MET A 168 -3.75 3.82 6.76
C MET A 168 -2.46 3.33 6.10
N TRP A 169 -2.02 2.11 6.40
CA TRP A 169 -0.97 1.43 5.63
C TRP A 169 -1.60 0.26 4.90
N ASP A 170 -1.77 0.41 3.60
CA ASP A 170 -2.26 -0.60 2.69
C ASP A 170 -1.07 -1.22 1.95
N LEU A 171 -0.71 -2.45 2.32
CA LEU A 171 0.23 -3.25 1.52
C LEU A 171 -0.45 -3.84 0.28
N GLY A 172 -1.74 -3.55 0.04
CA GLY A 172 -2.67 -4.21 -0.87
C GLY A 172 -3.36 -3.31 -1.91
N GLY A 173 -2.97 -2.05 -2.12
CA GLY A 173 -3.50 -1.22 -3.21
C GLY A 173 -3.48 -1.93 -4.57
N TRP A 174 -4.48 -1.66 -5.41
CA TRP A 174 -4.54 -2.11 -6.81
C TRP A 174 -3.18 -1.85 -7.43
N ASP A 175 -2.44 -2.88 -7.83
CA ASP A 175 -1.36 -2.76 -8.79
C ASP A 175 -1.87 -3.35 -10.11
N LEU A 176 -1.78 -2.60 -11.19
CA LEU A 176 -2.14 -2.96 -12.56
C LEU A 176 -1.00 -2.55 -13.51
N GLY A 177 0.05 -1.93 -12.97
CA GLY A 177 1.19 -1.40 -13.69
C GLY A 177 2.35 -2.36 -13.55
N GLY A 178 2.50 -3.25 -14.52
CA GLY A 178 3.70 -4.07 -14.62
C GLY A 178 4.94 -3.19 -14.80
N TRP A 179 6.07 -3.61 -14.23
CA TRP A 179 7.35 -2.90 -14.33
C TRP A 179 8.03 -3.07 -15.71
N ASN A 180 7.38 -3.82 -16.62
CA ASN A 180 7.83 -4.24 -17.96
C ASN A 180 7.39 -3.29 -19.05
#